data_AF-A0A2U9NMH8-F1
#
_entry.id   AF-A0A2U9NMH8-F1
#
_cell.length_a   1.000
_cell.length_b   1.000
_cell.length_c   1.000
_cell.angle_alpha   90.00
_cell.angle_beta   90.00
_cell.angle_gamma   90.00
#
_symmetry.space_group_name_H-M   'P 1'
#
loop_
_entity.id
_entity.type
_entity.pdbx_description
1 polymer ?
#
loop_
_entity_poly.entity_id
_entity_poly.type
_entity_poly.pdbx_seq_one_letter_code
_entity_poly.pdbx_strand_id
1 'polypeptide(L)'
;MDNEFSFPSLFILDKEDIIQYYTVKNFLCGRSINKLLRTLQSIQYVKENPGQVFPVDWKLNEQSLKSNPLKSKQYFKTFYSQKTN
;
A
#
# COMPACT_ATOMS: atom_id res chain seq x y z
N MET A 1 -35.32 11.95 11.53
CA MET A 1 -34.98 11.31 10.25
C MET A 1 -33.48 11.13 10.30
N ASP A 2 -33.05 10.00 10.85
CA ASP A 2 -31.65 9.64 10.92
C ASP A 2 -31.19 9.44 9.47
N ASN A 3 -30.25 10.24 9.01
CA ASN A 3 -29.77 10.16 7.63
C ASN A 3 -28.97 8.85 7.48
N GLU A 4 -29.64 7.77 7.07
CA GLU A 4 -29.11 6.42 6.80
C GLU A 4 -28.24 6.39 5.53
N PHE A 5 -27.29 7.31 5.40
CA PHE A 5 -26.36 7.32 4.27
C PHE A 5 -24.98 6.86 4.73
N SER A 6 -24.52 5.76 4.13
CA SER A 6 -23.15 5.30 4.31
C SER A 6 -22.18 6.24 3.59
N PHE A 7 -21.04 6.52 4.24
CA PHE A 7 -19.97 7.25 3.59
C PHE A 7 -19.41 6.46 2.41
N PRO A 8 -18.98 7.12 1.32
CA PRO A 8 -18.32 6.47 0.20
C PRO A 8 -17.09 5.68 0.64
N SER A 9 -17.26 4.38 0.79
CA SER A 9 -16.23 3.44 1.20
C SER A 9 -15.73 2.63 0.00
N LEU A 10 -14.54 2.07 0.13
CA LEU A 10 -13.96 1.13 -0.81
C LEU A 10 -13.16 0.11 -0.01
N PHE A 11 -13.32 -1.16 -0.37
CA PHE A 11 -12.65 -2.30 0.25
C PHE A 11 -11.98 -3.12 -0.85
N ILE A 12 -10.77 -3.61 -0.56
CA ILE A 12 -10.09 -4.62 -1.39
C ILE A 12 -10.00 -5.87 -0.54
N LEU A 13 -10.67 -6.92 -1.03
CA LEU A 13 -10.62 -8.26 -0.47
C LEU A 13 -9.67 -9.09 -1.32
N ASP A 14 -8.96 -10.01 -0.67
CA ASP A 14 -8.21 -11.03 -1.39
C ASP A 14 -9.03 -12.29 -1.66
N LYS A 15 -8.41 -13.31 -2.26
CA LYS A 15 -9.05 -14.58 -2.60
C LYS A 15 -9.40 -15.46 -1.40
N GLU A 16 -8.99 -15.08 -0.19
CA GLU A 16 -9.30 -15.78 1.06
C GLU A 16 -10.39 -15.01 1.86
N ASP A 17 -11.07 -14.07 1.20
CA ASP A 17 -12.09 -13.20 1.79
C ASP A 17 -11.56 -12.30 2.93
N ILE A 18 -10.25 -12.06 2.97
CA ILE A 18 -9.61 -11.18 3.96
C ILE A 18 -9.53 -9.76 3.40
N ILE A 19 -9.98 -8.78 4.20
CA ILE A 19 -9.85 -7.36 3.86
C ILE A 19 -8.37 -6.95 3.97
N GLN A 20 -7.76 -6.60 2.84
CA GLN A 20 -6.36 -6.16 2.77
C GLN A 20 -6.22 -4.63 2.76
N TYR A 21 -7.25 -3.92 2.30
CA TYR A 21 -7.27 -2.46 2.28
C TYR A 21 -8.69 -1.93 2.37
N TYR A 22 -8.85 -0.82 3.09
CA TYR A 22 -10.08 -0.06 3.11
C TYR A 22 -9.80 1.44 3.11
N THR A 23 -10.73 2.20 2.55
CA THR A 23 -10.74 3.66 2.66
C THR A 23 -12.17 4.15 2.79
N VAL A 24 -12.37 5.09 3.72
CA VAL A 24 -13.64 5.79 3.92
C VAL A 24 -13.38 7.26 3.65
N LYS A 25 -14.25 7.88 2.85
CA LYS A 25 -14.13 9.29 2.47
C LYS A 25 -15.42 10.03 2.74
N ASN A 26 -15.31 11.33 2.98
CA ASN A 26 -16.46 12.23 2.94
C ASN A 26 -16.96 12.36 1.48
N PHE A 27 -18.24 12.72 1.30
CA PHE A 27 -18.92 12.84 0.01
C PHE A 27 -18.23 13.80 -0.96
N LEU A 28 -17.59 14.85 -0.45
CA LEU A 28 -16.93 15.88 -1.26
C LEU A 28 -15.47 15.52 -1.61
N CYS A 29 -14.93 14.42 -1.09
CA CYS A 29 -13.55 14.04 -1.31
C CYS A 29 -13.39 13.17 -2.57
N GLY A 30 -12.66 13.69 -3.55
CA GLY A 30 -12.33 12.95 -4.78
C GLY A 30 -11.56 11.65 -4.54
N ARG A 31 -11.72 10.68 -5.45
CA ARG A 31 -10.96 9.42 -5.49
C ARG A 31 -9.83 9.53 -6.52
N SER A 32 -8.72 8.83 -6.26
CA SER A 32 -7.59 8.72 -7.20
C SER A 32 -7.45 7.29 -7.65
N ILE A 33 -7.70 7.04 -8.94
CA ILE A 33 -7.54 5.71 -9.56
C ILE A 33 -6.10 5.23 -9.48
N ASN A 34 -5.13 6.13 -9.70
CA ASN A 34 -3.70 5.78 -9.65
C ASN A 34 -3.30 5.26 -8.25
N LYS A 35 -3.83 5.86 -7.18
CA LYS A 35 -3.57 5.38 -5.82
C LYS A 35 -4.18 4.00 -5.59
N LEU A 36 -5.41 3.78 -6.05
CA LEU A 36 -6.09 2.49 -5.93
C LEU A 36 -5.37 1.39 -6.70
N LEU A 37 -4.96 1.65 -7.94
CA LEU A 37 -4.22 0.71 -8.77
C LEU A 37 -2.87 0.35 -8.11
N ARG A 38 -2.14 1.34 -7.60
CA ARG A 38 -0.89 1.13 -6.87
C ARG A 38 -1.09 0.27 -5.63
N THR A 39 -2.13 0.54 -4.84
CA THR A 39 -2.47 -0.27 -3.67
C THR A 39 -2.80 -1.71 -4.08
N LEU A 40 -3.60 -1.91 -5.13
CA LEU A 40 -3.94 -3.25 -5.61
C LEU A 40 -2.70 -4.04 -6.05
N GLN A 41 -1.82 -3.43 -6.85
CA GLN A 41 -0.56 -4.02 -7.29
C GLN A 41 0.34 -4.38 -6.11
N SER A 42 0.42 -3.51 -5.09
CA SER A 42 1.21 -3.78 -3.89
C SER A 42 0.68 -5.00 -3.11
N ILE A 43 -0.65 -5.15 -2.99
CA ILE A 43 -1.26 -6.30 -2.32
C ILE A 43 -0.95 -7.59 -3.07
N GLN A 44 -1.11 -7.58 -4.41
CA GLN A 44 -0.81 -8.74 -5.26
C GLN A 44 0.66 -9.16 -5.14
N TYR A 45 1.58 -8.21 -5.22
CA TYR A 45 3.01 -8.50 -5.16
C TYR A 45 3.45 -9.08 -3.80
N VAL A 46 2.98 -8.54 -2.67
CA VAL A 46 3.31 -9.09 -1.34
C VAL A 46 2.80 -10.53 -1.21
N LYS A 47 1.62 -10.82 -1.77
CA LYS A 47 1.05 -12.16 -1.75
C LYS A 47 1.86 -13.15 -2.59
N GLU A 48 2.43 -12.71 -3.71
CA GLU A 48 3.35 -13.51 -4.54
C GLU A 48 4.77 -13.62 -3.95
N ASN A 49 5.19 -12.62 -3.15
CA ASN A 49 6.54 -12.50 -2.61
C ASN A 49 6.53 -12.39 -1.07
N PRO A 50 6.24 -13.49 -0.36
CA PRO A 50 6.15 -13.47 1.10
C PRO A 50 7.47 -13.02 1.74
N GLY A 51 7.37 -12.12 2.73
CA GLY A 51 8.52 -11.55 3.44
C GLY A 51 9.11 -10.29 2.80
N GLN A 52 8.50 -9.79 1.72
CA GLN A 52 8.77 -8.45 1.20
C GLN A 52 7.71 -7.47 1.69
N VAL A 53 8.13 -6.23 1.97
CA VAL A 53 7.29 -5.10 2.35
C VAL A 53 7.70 -3.89 1.53
N PHE A 54 6.86 -2.87 1.47
CA PHE A 54 7.10 -1.73 0.59
C PHE A 54 7.41 -0.43 1.36
N PRO A 55 8.33 0.39 0.84
CA PRO A 55 8.54 1.75 1.32
C PRO A 55 7.35 2.64 0.96
N VAL A 56 7.28 3.82 1.60
CA VAL A 56 6.25 4.83 1.32
C VAL A 56 6.31 5.24 -0.16
N ASP A 57 5.13 5.32 -0.79
CA ASP A 57 4.95 5.70 -2.20
C ASP A 57 5.59 4.79 -3.26
N TRP A 58 5.89 3.54 -2.90
CA TRP A 58 6.44 2.54 -3.80
C TRP A 58 5.74 2.47 -5.17
N LYS A 59 6.52 2.48 -6.25
CA LYS A 59 6.04 2.27 -7.62
C LYS A 59 6.51 0.93 -8.18
N LEU A 60 5.77 0.43 -9.17
CA LEU A 60 6.17 -0.74 -9.95
C LEU A 60 7.60 -0.51 -10.50
N ASN A 61 8.53 -1.41 -10.18
CA ASN A 61 9.98 -1.37 -10.45
C ASN A 61 10.88 -0.71 -9.38
N GLU A 62 10.34 -0.14 -8.30
CA GLU A 62 11.17 0.32 -7.18
C GLU A 62 11.59 -0.85 -6.28
N GLN A 63 12.72 -0.73 -5.59
CA GLN A 63 13.19 -1.77 -4.67
C GLN A 63 12.21 -1.98 -3.53
N SER A 64 11.82 -3.24 -3.33
CA SER A 64 11.12 -3.68 -2.13
C SER A 64 12.06 -3.80 -0.94
N LEU A 65 11.48 -3.73 0.25
CA LEU A 65 12.16 -3.88 1.53
C LEU A 65 11.95 -5.31 2.04
N LYS A 66 12.96 -5.95 2.62
CA LYS A 66 12.75 -7.22 3.34
C LYS A 66 12.15 -6.93 4.71
N SER A 67 11.13 -7.69 5.10
CA SER A 67 10.46 -7.53 6.41
C SER A 67 11.40 -7.79 7.61
N ASN A 68 12.48 -8.54 7.40
CA ASN A 68 13.45 -8.85 8.44
C ASN A 68 14.26 -7.60 8.86
N PRO A 69 14.26 -7.20 10.16
CA PRO A 69 14.96 -6.01 10.65
C PRO A 69 16.47 -5.96 10.39
N LEU A 70 17.14 -7.11 10.29
CA LEU A 70 18.57 -7.16 9.98
C LEU A 70 18.82 -6.92 8.49
N LYS A 71 17.96 -7.49 7.64
CA LYS A 71 18.07 -7.34 6.18
C LYS A 71 17.57 -5.97 5.69
N SER A 72 16.65 -5.34 6.41
CA SER A 72 16.15 -4.00 6.11
C SER A 72 17.23 -2.91 6.28
N LYS A 73 18.21 -3.10 7.17
CA LYS A 73 19.34 -2.16 7.36
C LYS A 73 20.11 -1.89 6.06
N GLN A 74 20.28 -2.91 5.21
CA GLN A 74 20.98 -2.76 3.93
C GLN A 74 20.21 -1.83 2.99
N TYR A 75 18.88 -1.95 2.94
CA TYR A 75 18.03 -1.06 2.15
C TYR A 75 18.16 0.38 2.64
N PHE A 76 18.03 0.63 3.96
CA PHE A 76 18.13 1.98 4.51
C PHE A 76 19.50 2.61 4.29
N LYS A 77 20.58 1.84 4.41
CA LYS A 77 21.93 2.32 4.10
C LYS A 77 22.01 2.83 2.66
N THR A 78 21.58 2.04 1.69
CA THR A 78 21.59 2.44 0.27
C THR A 78 20.68 3.64 0.00
N PHE A 79 19.45 3.63 0.53
CA PHE A 79 18.46 4.66 0.26
C PHE A 79 18.87 6.05 0.78
N TYR A 80 19.40 6.13 2.00
CA TYR A 80 19.81 7.41 2.58
C TYR A 80 21.18 7.89 2.07
N SER A 81 22.10 6.98 1.69
CA SER A 81 23.39 7.38 1.10
C SER A 81 23.26 8.02 -0.29
N GLN A 82 22.22 7.71 -1.05
CA GLN A 82 21.96 8.34 -2.35
C GLN A 82 21.44 9.78 -2.23
N LYS A 83 20.90 10.16 -1.06
CA LYS A 83 20.27 11.47 -0.83
C LYS A 83 21.24 12.55 -0.33
N THR A 84 22.48 12.17 -0.05
CA THR A 84 23.55 13.04 0.48
C THR A 84 24.53 13.54 -0.59
N ASN A 85 24.22 13.34 -1.88
CA ASN A 85 24.86 14.01 -3.02
C ASN A 85 23.81 14.87 -3.74
#